data_AF-A0A9X3V770-F1
#
_entry.id   AF-A0A9X3V770-F1
#
_cell.length_a   1.000
_cell.length_b   1.000
_cell.length_c   1.000
_cell.angle_alpha   90.00
_cell.angle_beta   90.00
_cell.angle_gamma   90.00
#
_symmetry.space_group_name_H-M   'P 1'
#
loop_
_entity.id
_entity.type
_entity.pdbx_description
1 polymer ?
#
loop_
_entity_poly.entity_id
_entity_poly.type
_entity_poly.pdbx_seq_one_letter_code
_entity_poly.pdbx_strand_id
1 'polypeptide(L)'
;MQSNDALVPFDEVTDPGYERALALFSETLDCQERPRPDIHSKMLRLADRVLISRVSQAVATAWRAGQRIWLIADLHLGHKNVLSYCARPFSSVRDMDEALSWQLGKVGPDDWLVMAGDVAMGDHTACFPLLRRVPGRKVLVVGNHDITRGGLCHYEDAANDDGSPLFEAVVPFLYWSGHGDQQVVVSHYPLMVSNVHKFAAGHQHEPELPLLNYHGHLHRDLLPHGLSVQYINVGWDVTQGLVCL
;
A
#
# COMPACT_ATOMS: atom_id res chain seq x y z
N MET A 1 -10.68 -42.55 -26.96
CA MET A 1 -10.12 -41.20 -27.15
C MET A 1 -10.17 -40.51 -25.81
N GLN A 2 -9.04 -40.51 -25.10
CA GLN A 2 -8.86 -39.72 -23.88
C GLN A 2 -8.43 -38.32 -24.32
N SER A 3 -9.22 -37.29 -24.01
CA SER A 3 -8.77 -35.90 -24.07
C SER A 3 -8.17 -35.56 -22.71
N ASN A 4 -6.84 -35.57 -22.66
CA ASN A 4 -6.05 -35.01 -21.57
C ASN A 4 -6.16 -33.48 -21.67
N ASP A 5 -7.08 -32.87 -20.93
CA ASP A 5 -6.94 -31.47 -20.54
C ASP A 5 -5.88 -31.41 -19.45
N ALA A 6 -4.62 -31.30 -19.89
CA ALA A 6 -3.51 -31.02 -19.00
C ALA A 6 -3.68 -29.60 -18.46
N LEU A 7 -4.11 -29.49 -17.21
CA LEU A 7 -3.98 -28.27 -16.40
C LEU A 7 -2.51 -27.87 -16.42
N VAL A 8 -2.20 -26.73 -17.03
CA VAL A 8 -0.87 -26.12 -16.93
C VAL A 8 -0.68 -25.75 -15.45
N PRO A 9 0.39 -26.20 -14.78
CA PRO A 9 0.66 -25.86 -13.39
C PRO A 9 0.80 -24.35 -13.24
N PHE A 10 0.22 -23.79 -12.18
CA PHE A 10 0.18 -22.34 -11.89
C PHE A 10 1.55 -21.74 -11.48
N ASP A 11 2.65 -22.48 -11.60
CA ASP A 11 3.95 -22.18 -10.96
C ASP A 11 5.05 -21.63 -11.88
N GLU A 12 4.79 -21.38 -13.17
CA GLU A 12 5.83 -20.89 -14.10
C GLU A 12 5.44 -19.68 -14.95
N VAL A 13 4.41 -18.92 -14.55
CA VAL A 13 4.15 -17.62 -15.21
C VAL A 13 5.00 -16.55 -14.55
N THR A 14 6.10 -16.17 -15.20
CA THR A 14 6.83 -14.95 -14.86
C THR A 14 5.88 -13.76 -14.87
N ASP A 15 5.90 -12.94 -13.82
CA ASP A 15 5.10 -11.71 -13.71
C ASP A 15 6.04 -10.49 -13.73
N PRO A 16 6.34 -9.92 -14.91
CA PRO A 16 7.35 -8.87 -15.02
C PRO A 16 7.00 -7.59 -14.23
N GLY A 17 5.69 -7.33 -14.02
CA GLY A 17 5.23 -6.19 -13.24
C GLY A 17 5.56 -6.38 -11.76
N TYR A 18 5.31 -7.58 -11.24
CA TYR A 18 5.69 -7.95 -9.88
C TYR A 18 7.21 -7.85 -9.68
N GLU A 19 8.01 -8.48 -10.56
CA GLU A 19 9.47 -8.51 -10.39
C GLU A 19 10.07 -7.09 -10.42
N ARG A 20 9.53 -6.20 -11.27
CA ARG A 20 9.93 -4.80 -11.30
C ARG A 20 9.56 -4.06 -10.01
N ALA A 21 8.33 -4.22 -9.53
CA ALA A 21 7.87 -3.58 -8.30
C ALA A 21 8.66 -4.09 -7.08
N LEU A 22 8.93 -5.39 -7.01
CA LEU A 22 9.76 -6.01 -5.97
C LEU A 22 11.18 -5.45 -5.97
N ALA A 23 11.81 -5.33 -7.14
CA ALA A 23 13.16 -4.79 -7.26
C ALA A 23 13.22 -3.33 -6.77
N LEU A 24 12.29 -2.47 -7.21
CA LEU A 24 12.17 -1.08 -6.76
C LEU A 24 11.97 -1.00 -5.25
N PHE A 25 11.05 -1.81 -4.72
CA PHE A 25 10.75 -1.85 -3.29
C PHE A 25 11.97 -2.31 -2.47
N SER A 26 12.68 -3.34 -2.93
CA SER A 26 13.86 -3.88 -2.24
C SER A 26 15.00 -2.85 -2.20
N GLU A 27 15.30 -2.21 -3.32
CA GLU A 27 16.29 -1.11 -3.39
C GLU A 27 15.90 0.05 -2.45
N THR A 28 14.61 0.38 -2.41
CA THR A 28 14.10 1.42 -1.51
C THR A 28 14.38 1.09 -0.04
N LEU A 29 14.20 -0.17 0.37
CA LEU A 29 14.48 -0.60 1.75
C LEU A 29 15.98 -0.59 2.08
N ASP A 30 16.83 -0.92 1.12
CA ASP A 30 18.30 -0.93 1.27
C ASP A 30 18.88 0.48 1.38
N CYS A 31 18.24 1.47 0.76
CA CYS A 31 18.69 2.87 0.76
C CYS A 31 18.14 3.73 1.90
N GLN A 32 17.37 3.18 2.84
CA GLN A 32 16.84 3.95 3.96
C GLN A 32 17.97 4.48 4.86
N GLU A 33 17.99 5.79 5.13
CA GLU A 33 19.00 6.42 5.99
C GLU A 33 19.06 5.82 7.40
N ARG A 34 17.90 5.34 7.89
CA ARG A 34 17.76 4.70 9.19
C ARG A 34 17.23 3.27 9.00
N PRO A 35 18.09 2.32 8.64
CA PRO A 35 17.65 0.97 8.34
C PRO A 35 17.02 0.31 9.58
N ARG A 36 15.94 -0.44 9.34
CA ARG A 36 15.24 -1.24 10.36
C ARG A 36 15.23 -2.70 9.90
N PRO A 37 16.34 -3.44 10.06
CA PRO A 37 16.51 -4.76 9.42
C PRO A 37 15.39 -5.75 9.74
N ASP A 38 14.90 -5.80 10.98
CA ASP A 38 13.82 -6.72 11.38
C ASP A 38 12.49 -6.38 10.68
N ILE A 39 12.20 -5.08 10.56
CA ILE A 39 11.00 -4.56 9.90
C ILE A 39 11.09 -4.80 8.39
N HIS A 40 12.21 -4.40 7.77
CA HIS A 40 12.44 -4.54 6.34
C HIS A 40 12.43 -6.02 5.93
N SER A 41 13.05 -6.88 6.73
CA SER A 41 13.02 -8.33 6.50
C SER A 41 11.60 -8.89 6.58
N LYS A 42 10.75 -8.38 7.48
CA LYS A 42 9.33 -8.78 7.51
C LYS A 42 8.58 -8.26 6.29
N MET A 43 8.78 -7.01 5.87
CA MET A 43 8.18 -6.47 4.64
C MET A 43 8.54 -7.33 3.43
N LEU A 44 9.82 -7.72 3.28
CA LEU A 44 10.26 -8.60 2.21
C LEU A 44 9.66 -10.01 2.32
N ARG A 45 9.46 -10.56 3.52
CA ARG A 45 8.75 -11.83 3.71
C ARG A 45 7.26 -11.77 3.37
N LEU A 46 6.65 -10.58 3.45
CA LEU A 46 5.27 -10.35 3.00
C LEU A 46 5.18 -10.19 1.47
N ALA A 47 6.30 -10.13 0.75
CA ALA A 47 6.34 -10.07 -0.70
C ALA A 47 6.01 -11.43 -1.33
N ASP A 48 4.79 -11.92 -1.10
CA ASP A 48 4.27 -13.13 -1.75
C ASP A 48 3.78 -12.79 -3.16
N ARG A 49 4.48 -13.33 -4.16
CA ARG A 49 4.19 -13.07 -5.58
C ARG A 49 2.75 -13.37 -5.96
N VAL A 50 2.23 -14.53 -5.57
CA VAL A 50 0.89 -14.98 -5.99
C VAL A 50 -0.18 -14.07 -5.39
N LEU A 51 -0.07 -13.76 -4.10
CA LEU A 51 -0.99 -12.86 -3.41
C LEU A 51 -0.95 -11.45 -4.01
N ILE A 52 0.25 -10.88 -4.17
CA ILE A 52 0.43 -9.51 -4.65
C ILE A 52 -0.06 -9.37 -6.08
N SER A 53 0.30 -10.29 -6.98
CA SER A 53 -0.19 -10.29 -8.37
C SER A 53 -1.71 -10.39 -8.41
N ARG A 54 -2.31 -11.30 -7.63
CA ARG A 54 -3.77 -11.48 -7.59
C ARG A 54 -4.48 -10.22 -7.09
N VAL A 55 -4.07 -9.64 -5.97
CA VAL A 55 -4.76 -8.47 -5.40
C VAL A 55 -4.52 -7.22 -6.23
N SER A 56 -3.31 -7.05 -6.78
CA SER A 56 -2.98 -5.97 -7.72
C SER A 56 -3.87 -6.02 -8.97
N GLN A 57 -4.04 -7.21 -9.56
CA GLN A 57 -4.93 -7.41 -10.71
C GLN A 57 -6.40 -7.18 -10.35
N ALA A 58 -6.83 -7.56 -9.14
CA ALA A 58 -8.20 -7.33 -8.68
C ALA A 58 -8.50 -5.83 -8.53
N VAL A 59 -7.61 -5.06 -7.90
CA VAL A 59 -7.71 -3.60 -7.78
C VAL A 59 -7.72 -2.95 -9.16
N ALA A 60 -6.79 -3.35 -10.05
CA ALA A 60 -6.71 -2.80 -11.40
C ALA A 60 -7.96 -3.12 -12.25
N THR A 61 -8.53 -4.30 -12.09
CA THR A 61 -9.77 -4.71 -12.79
C THR A 61 -10.96 -3.91 -12.28
N ALA A 62 -11.08 -3.74 -10.96
CA ALA A 62 -12.12 -2.91 -10.35
C ALA A 62 -12.05 -1.46 -10.83
N TRP A 63 -10.85 -0.88 -10.81
CA TRP A 63 -10.60 0.48 -11.29
C TRP A 63 -10.98 0.65 -12.77
N ARG A 64 -10.56 -0.28 -13.65
CA ARG A 64 -10.94 -0.26 -15.08
C ARG A 64 -12.42 -0.45 -15.33
N ALA A 65 -13.12 -1.14 -14.42
CA ALA A 65 -14.57 -1.29 -14.46
C ALA A 65 -15.34 -0.07 -13.93
N GLY A 66 -14.63 0.98 -13.49
CA GLY A 66 -15.23 2.22 -12.96
C GLY A 66 -15.61 2.15 -11.47
N GLN A 67 -15.14 1.15 -10.73
CA GLN A 67 -15.25 1.13 -9.27
C GLN A 67 -14.26 2.13 -8.65
N ARG A 68 -14.63 2.72 -7.52
CA ARG A 68 -13.76 3.68 -6.82
C ARG A 68 -12.67 2.95 -6.06
N ILE A 69 -11.44 3.41 -6.23
CA ILE A 69 -10.30 2.98 -5.41
C ILE A 69 -9.90 4.15 -4.53
N TRP A 70 -10.13 4.02 -3.22
CA TRP A 70 -9.72 5.00 -2.24
C TRP A 70 -8.31 4.69 -1.72
N LEU A 71 -7.45 5.69 -1.65
CA LEU A 71 -6.11 5.61 -1.07
C LEU A 71 -6.01 6.51 0.14
N ILE A 72 -5.30 6.03 1.16
CA ILE A 72 -4.91 6.81 2.34
C ILE A 72 -3.70 6.18 3.01
N ALA A 73 -2.85 6.97 3.65
CA ALA A 73 -1.74 6.49 4.47
C ALA A 73 -1.63 7.26 5.78
N ASP A 74 -0.76 6.78 6.67
CA ASP A 74 -0.30 7.48 7.87
C ASP A 74 -1.46 7.87 8.79
N LEU A 75 -2.45 6.98 8.97
CA LEU A 75 -3.58 7.28 9.85
C LEU A 75 -3.12 7.48 11.28
N HIS A 76 -2.17 6.65 11.75
CA HIS A 76 -1.65 6.69 13.11
C HIS A 76 -2.75 6.80 14.18
N LEU A 77 -3.83 6.03 14.04
CA LEU A 77 -4.89 5.96 15.04
C LEU A 77 -4.30 5.69 16.43
N GLY A 78 -4.78 6.41 17.44
CA GLY A 78 -4.27 6.30 18.81
C GLY A 78 -2.96 7.07 19.09
N HIS A 79 -2.30 7.67 18.09
CA HIS A 79 -0.97 8.26 18.26
C HIS A 79 -1.00 9.69 18.82
N LYS A 80 -0.86 9.86 20.14
CA LYS A 80 -0.85 11.20 20.77
C LYS A 80 0.21 12.16 20.22
N ASN A 81 1.41 11.68 19.95
CA ASN A 81 2.51 12.57 19.55
C ASN A 81 2.41 13.04 18.09
N VAL A 82 1.63 12.35 17.23
CA VAL A 82 1.45 12.77 15.83
C VAL A 82 0.75 14.13 15.73
N LEU A 83 -0.09 14.46 16.72
CA LEU A 83 -0.82 15.73 16.77
C LEU A 83 0.13 16.93 16.70
N SER A 84 1.17 16.92 17.54
CA SER A 84 2.18 17.99 17.54
C SER A 84 3.22 17.79 16.44
N TYR A 85 3.70 16.56 16.24
CA TYR A 85 4.77 16.25 15.29
C TYR A 85 4.39 16.60 13.85
N CYS A 86 3.17 16.25 13.44
CA CYS A 86 2.64 16.56 12.11
C CYS A 86 1.75 17.79 12.09
N ALA A 87 1.62 18.51 13.22
CA ALA A 87 0.70 19.64 13.37
C ALA A 87 -0.74 19.33 12.91
N ARG A 88 -1.25 18.14 13.29
CA ARG A 88 -2.63 17.77 12.96
C ARG A 88 -3.60 18.71 13.69
N PRO A 89 -4.64 19.23 13.03
CA PRO A 89 -5.59 20.19 13.59
C PRO A 89 -6.59 19.57 14.59
N PHE A 90 -6.11 18.82 15.60
CA PHE A 90 -6.95 18.23 16.64
C PHE A 90 -6.40 18.50 18.03
N SER A 91 -7.30 18.78 18.97
CA SER A 91 -7.00 18.97 20.39
C SER A 91 -6.71 17.68 21.13
N SER A 92 -7.21 16.54 20.63
CA SER A 92 -7.06 15.24 21.27
C SER A 92 -7.00 14.10 20.26
N VAL A 93 -6.45 12.96 20.70
CA VAL A 93 -6.42 11.71 19.91
C VAL A 93 -7.83 11.24 19.59
N ARG A 94 -8.77 11.41 20.53
CA ARG A 94 -10.16 11.05 20.32
C ARG A 94 -10.77 11.84 19.17
N ASP A 95 -10.59 13.17 19.15
CA ASP A 95 -11.13 14.02 18.09
C ASP A 95 -10.52 13.65 16.72
N MET A 96 -9.22 13.35 16.69
CA MET A 96 -8.53 12.88 15.50
C MET A 96 -9.11 11.54 15.01
N ASP A 97 -9.18 10.53 15.88
CA ASP A 97 -9.64 9.19 15.53
C ASP A 97 -11.11 9.21 15.07
N GLU A 98 -11.97 10.03 15.70
CA GLU A 98 -13.36 10.25 15.27
C GLU A 98 -13.42 10.90 13.87
N ALA A 99 -12.59 11.90 13.59
CA ALA A 99 -12.53 12.54 12.28
C ALA A 99 -11.99 11.60 11.18
N LEU A 100 -10.97 10.79 11.49
CA LEU A 100 -10.45 9.76 10.57
C LEU A 100 -11.51 8.68 10.32
N SER A 101 -12.22 8.23 11.36
CA SER A 101 -13.35 7.30 11.23
C SER A 101 -14.44 7.86 10.32
N TRP A 102 -14.76 9.16 10.45
CA TRP A 102 -15.69 9.82 9.55
C TRP A 102 -15.21 9.67 8.10
N GLN A 103 -13.95 10.05 7.82
CA GLN A 103 -13.40 10.02 6.46
C GLN A 103 -13.46 8.63 5.83
N LEU A 104 -13.12 7.60 6.60
CA LEU A 104 -13.20 6.21 6.16
C LEU A 104 -14.64 5.77 5.88
N GLY A 105 -15.63 6.38 6.52
CA GLY A 105 -17.05 6.15 6.25
C GLY A 105 -17.53 6.62 4.86
N LYS A 106 -16.70 7.33 4.08
CA LYS A 106 -16.99 7.66 2.67
C LYS A 106 -16.87 6.47 1.72
N VAL A 107 -16.08 5.46 2.11
CA VAL A 107 -15.90 4.24 1.34
C VAL A 107 -17.27 3.57 1.22
N GLY A 108 -17.65 3.17 0.00
CA GLY A 108 -18.88 2.41 -0.26
C GLY A 108 -18.68 0.90 -0.08
N PRO A 109 -19.78 0.12 -0.01
CA PRO A 109 -19.71 -1.34 0.10
C PRO A 109 -19.05 -2.03 -1.10
N ASP A 110 -19.13 -1.42 -2.29
CA ASP A 110 -18.55 -1.94 -3.54
C ASP A 110 -17.20 -1.30 -3.87
N ASP A 111 -16.71 -0.38 -3.04
CA ASP A 111 -15.45 0.32 -3.25
C ASP A 111 -14.25 -0.49 -2.71
N TRP A 112 -13.06 -0.13 -3.18
CA TRP A 112 -11.80 -0.58 -2.58
C TRP A 112 -11.19 0.52 -1.72
N LEU A 113 -10.58 0.12 -0.61
CA LEU A 113 -9.76 0.96 0.24
C LEU A 113 -8.35 0.37 0.31
N VAL A 114 -7.38 1.08 -0.28
CA VAL A 114 -5.96 0.80 -0.19
C VAL A 114 -5.34 1.70 0.89
N MET A 115 -4.90 1.08 1.99
CA MET A 115 -4.23 1.78 3.09
C MET A 115 -2.71 1.63 2.90
N ALA A 116 -2.02 2.70 2.50
CA ALA A 116 -0.57 2.74 2.25
C ALA A 116 0.26 2.95 3.54
N GLY A 117 -0.08 2.15 4.55
CA GLY A 117 0.72 1.91 5.74
C GLY A 117 0.39 2.81 6.93
N ASP A 118 0.95 2.42 8.06
CA ASP A 118 0.96 3.13 9.34
C ASP A 118 -0.45 3.45 9.84
N VAL A 119 -1.26 2.39 9.98
CA VAL A 119 -2.68 2.49 10.33
C VAL A 119 -2.88 2.97 11.78
N ALA A 120 -2.06 2.50 12.71
CA ALA A 120 -2.18 2.83 14.13
C ALA A 120 -0.80 2.98 14.80
N MET A 121 -0.79 3.49 16.04
CA MET A 121 0.39 3.49 16.90
C MET A 121 0.01 3.08 18.32
N GLY A 122 0.83 2.22 18.92
CA GLY A 122 0.60 1.74 20.29
C GLY A 122 -0.20 0.45 20.29
N ASP A 123 -1.43 0.48 20.79
CA ASP A 123 -2.32 -0.68 20.74
C ASP A 123 -3.07 -0.73 19.42
N HIS A 124 -2.55 -1.52 18.47
CA HIS A 124 -3.17 -1.72 17.16
C HIS A 124 -4.54 -2.41 17.25
N THR A 125 -4.82 -3.20 18.29
CA THR A 125 -6.11 -3.90 18.41
C THR A 125 -7.26 -2.92 18.68
N ALA A 126 -6.97 -1.77 19.27
CA ALA A 126 -7.95 -0.72 19.54
C ALA A 126 -8.57 -0.13 18.25
N CYS A 127 -7.88 -0.23 17.10
CA CYS A 127 -8.43 0.26 15.83
C CYS A 127 -9.36 -0.76 15.13
N PHE A 128 -9.34 -2.05 15.50
CA PHE A 128 -10.11 -3.09 14.80
C PHE A 128 -11.62 -2.84 14.79
N PRO A 129 -12.27 -2.42 15.89
CA PRO A 129 -13.71 -2.11 15.86
C PRO A 129 -14.07 -1.01 14.85
N LEU A 130 -13.18 -0.03 14.64
CA LEU A 130 -13.36 1.01 13.63
C LEU A 130 -13.18 0.41 12.24
N LEU A 131 -12.07 -0.29 11.99
CA LEU A 131 -11.77 -0.86 10.67
C LEU A 131 -12.84 -1.85 10.20
N ARG A 132 -13.43 -2.65 11.09
CA ARG A 132 -14.55 -3.56 10.78
C ARG A 132 -15.81 -2.84 10.30
N ARG A 133 -16.04 -1.61 10.76
CA ARG A 133 -17.20 -0.79 10.37
C ARG A 133 -16.99 -0.07 9.04
N VAL A 134 -15.75 0.11 8.60
CA VAL A 134 -15.46 0.65 7.29
C VAL A 134 -15.98 -0.37 6.27
N PRO A 135 -16.90 -0.01 5.38
CA PRO A 135 -17.39 -0.94 4.36
C PRO A 135 -16.33 -1.13 3.26
N GLY A 136 -16.66 -1.91 2.23
CA GLY A 136 -15.78 -2.11 1.09
C GLY A 136 -14.61 -3.05 1.35
N ARG A 137 -13.86 -3.29 0.29
CA ARG A 137 -12.76 -4.26 0.22
C ARG A 137 -11.45 -3.58 0.60
N LYS A 138 -10.76 -4.09 1.62
CA LYS A 138 -9.61 -3.40 2.22
C LYS A 138 -8.32 -4.10 1.87
N VAL A 139 -7.32 -3.36 1.42
CA VAL A 139 -5.95 -3.84 1.22
C VAL A 139 -5.02 -2.99 2.07
N LEU A 140 -4.20 -3.62 2.90
CA LEU A 140 -3.13 -2.94 3.62
C LEU A 140 -1.83 -3.12 2.86
N VAL A 141 -1.26 -2.00 2.40
CA VAL A 141 0.13 -1.91 1.96
C VAL A 141 0.96 -1.48 3.19
N VAL A 142 1.63 -2.44 3.84
CA VAL A 142 2.16 -2.26 5.20
C VAL A 142 3.19 -1.13 5.30
N GLY A 143 3.05 -0.33 6.35
CA GLY A 143 4.05 0.62 6.79
C GLY A 143 4.95 0.07 7.88
N ASN A 144 5.95 0.86 8.28
CA ASN A 144 6.92 0.40 9.27
C ASN A 144 6.36 0.34 10.69
N HIS A 145 5.31 1.11 10.99
CA HIS A 145 4.62 1.04 12.26
C HIS A 145 3.58 -0.08 12.32
N ASP A 146 3.23 -0.71 11.19
CA ASP A 146 2.39 -1.89 11.16
C ASP A 146 3.15 -3.19 11.50
N ILE A 147 4.46 -3.10 11.68
CA ILE A 147 5.35 -4.21 12.02
C ILE A 147 5.99 -3.97 13.38
N THR A 148 5.83 -4.94 14.28
CA THR A 148 6.47 -4.95 15.59
C THR A 148 7.99 -4.99 15.49
N ARG A 149 8.68 -4.60 16.58
CA ARG A 149 10.13 -4.80 16.70
C ARG A 149 10.57 -6.27 16.61
N GLY A 150 9.65 -7.21 16.89
CA GLY A 150 9.89 -8.65 16.73
C GLY A 150 9.70 -9.16 15.30
N GLY A 151 9.42 -8.29 14.32
CA GLY A 151 9.25 -8.68 12.92
C GLY A 151 7.92 -9.40 12.64
N LEU A 152 6.90 -9.18 13.46
CA LEU A 152 5.51 -9.62 13.23
C LEU A 152 4.66 -8.45 12.73
N CYS A 153 3.77 -8.70 11.77
CA CYS A 153 2.80 -7.71 11.34
C CYS A 153 1.56 -7.75 12.23
N HIS A 154 1.01 -6.59 12.58
CA HIS A 154 -0.17 -6.47 13.45
C HIS A 154 -1.48 -6.95 12.81
N TYR A 155 -1.51 -7.17 11.49
CA TYR A 155 -2.76 -7.28 10.74
C TYR A 155 -2.89 -8.55 9.88
N GLU A 156 -1.88 -9.43 9.80
CA GLU A 156 -1.93 -10.66 9.00
C GLU A 156 -3.13 -11.54 9.35
N ASP A 157 -3.41 -11.68 10.65
CA ASP A 157 -4.52 -12.49 11.19
C ASP A 157 -5.69 -11.62 11.67
N ALA A 158 -5.72 -10.33 11.30
CA ALA A 158 -6.83 -9.46 11.68
C ALA A 158 -8.11 -9.94 10.99
N ALA A 159 -9.17 -10.16 11.77
CA ALA A 159 -10.43 -10.69 11.30
C ALA A 159 -11.61 -9.78 11.68
N ASN A 160 -12.68 -9.86 10.87
CA ASN A 160 -14.00 -9.36 11.19
C ASN A 160 -14.66 -10.19 12.30
N ASP A 161 -15.81 -9.72 12.79
CA ASP A 161 -16.54 -10.40 13.87
C ASP A 161 -17.10 -11.77 13.45
N ASP A 162 -17.27 -12.02 12.15
CA ASP A 162 -17.67 -13.31 11.57
C ASP A 162 -16.50 -14.27 11.29
N GLY A 163 -15.26 -13.86 11.63
CA GLY A 163 -14.05 -14.63 11.41
C GLY A 163 -13.46 -14.53 9.99
N SER A 164 -14.09 -13.80 9.06
CA SER A 164 -13.49 -13.50 7.76
C SER A 164 -12.29 -12.55 7.92
N PRO A 165 -11.29 -12.58 7.02
CA PRO A 165 -10.17 -11.65 7.06
C PRO A 165 -10.63 -10.19 7.01
N LEU A 166 -10.06 -9.34 7.86
CA LEU A 166 -10.33 -7.90 7.88
C LEU A 166 -9.83 -7.21 6.61
N PHE A 167 -8.73 -7.71 6.06
CA PHE A 167 -8.12 -7.25 4.81
C PHE A 167 -8.16 -8.37 3.77
N GLU A 168 -8.47 -8.01 2.52
CA GLU A 168 -8.33 -8.87 1.34
C GLU A 168 -6.87 -9.32 1.16
N ALA A 169 -5.93 -8.42 1.49
CA ALA A 169 -4.51 -8.70 1.51
C ALA A 169 -3.76 -7.74 2.44
N VAL A 170 -2.69 -8.23 3.04
CA VAL A 170 -1.68 -7.47 3.79
C VAL A 170 -0.35 -7.68 3.08
N VAL A 171 0.14 -6.67 2.37
CA VAL A 171 1.25 -6.78 1.40
C VAL A 171 2.21 -5.60 1.53
N PRO A 172 3.48 -5.68 1.10
CA PRO A 172 4.43 -4.57 1.16
C PRO A 172 4.26 -3.54 0.04
N PHE A 173 3.65 -3.94 -1.08
CA PHE A 173 3.38 -3.06 -2.22
C PHE A 173 2.25 -3.61 -3.10
N LEU A 174 1.72 -2.75 -3.97
CA LEU A 174 0.83 -3.11 -5.08
C LEU A 174 1.36 -2.52 -6.38
N TYR A 175 1.01 -3.09 -7.53
CA TYR A 175 1.40 -2.52 -8.82
C TYR A 175 0.32 -2.72 -9.89
N TRP A 176 0.20 -1.81 -10.85
CA TRP A 176 -0.66 -2.02 -12.02
C TRP A 176 -0.29 -1.08 -13.17
N SER A 177 -0.87 -1.32 -14.34
CA SER A 177 -0.82 -0.37 -15.48
C SER A 177 -2.01 0.58 -15.41
N GLY A 178 -1.72 1.86 -15.22
CA GLY A 178 -2.65 2.99 -15.26
C GLY A 178 -3.08 3.35 -16.68
N HIS A 179 -3.58 4.58 -16.85
CA HIS A 179 -3.93 5.11 -18.17
C HIS A 179 -2.68 5.28 -19.03
N GLY A 180 -2.79 4.98 -20.34
CA GLY A 180 -1.65 5.06 -21.26
C GLY A 180 -0.49 4.12 -20.88
N ASP A 181 -0.81 2.98 -20.24
CA ASP A 181 0.16 2.00 -19.74
C ASP A 181 1.18 2.54 -18.74
N GLN A 182 0.90 3.70 -18.13
CA GLN A 182 1.71 4.27 -17.06
C GLN A 182 1.86 3.26 -15.93
N GLN A 183 3.09 2.98 -15.53
CA GLN A 183 3.35 2.09 -14.41
C GLN A 183 2.89 2.76 -13.12
N VAL A 184 2.13 2.06 -12.30
CA VAL A 184 1.69 2.53 -10.98
C VAL A 184 2.19 1.56 -9.92
N VAL A 185 2.79 2.08 -8.86
CA VAL A 185 3.16 1.29 -7.67
C VAL A 185 2.69 2.01 -6.41
N VAL A 186 2.06 1.27 -5.50
CA VAL A 186 1.71 1.74 -4.16
C VAL A 186 2.66 1.10 -3.16
N SER A 187 3.31 1.90 -2.33
CA SER A 187 4.23 1.47 -1.28
C SER A 187 4.14 2.45 -0.13
N HIS A 188 4.36 2.01 1.12
CA HIS A 188 4.37 2.97 2.23
C HIS A 188 5.54 3.95 2.10
N TYR A 189 6.75 3.42 1.93
CA TYR A 189 7.93 4.22 1.61
C TYR A 189 7.84 4.78 0.18
N PRO A 190 8.21 6.04 -0.05
CA PRO A 190 8.38 6.55 -1.41
C PRO A 190 9.49 5.75 -2.10
N LEU A 191 9.22 5.28 -3.32
CA LEU A 191 10.16 4.43 -4.04
C LEU A 191 11.40 5.19 -4.49
N MET A 192 12.56 4.57 -4.31
CA MET A 192 13.79 5.02 -4.93
C MET A 192 13.86 4.51 -6.37
N VAL A 193 13.81 5.43 -7.33
CA VAL A 193 13.97 5.10 -8.76
C VAL A 193 15.37 5.54 -9.22
N SER A 194 16.35 4.65 -9.06
CA SER A 194 17.71 4.89 -9.55
C SER A 194 17.82 4.70 -11.08
N ASN A 195 18.94 5.16 -11.64
CA ASN A 195 19.24 4.95 -13.06
C ASN A 195 19.45 3.45 -13.41
N VAL A 196 19.58 2.55 -12.44
CA VAL A 196 19.79 1.11 -12.67
C VAL A 196 18.51 0.44 -13.19
N HIS A 197 17.35 0.87 -12.70
CA HIS A 197 16.05 0.41 -13.20
C HIS A 197 15.73 0.86 -14.63
N LYS A 198 16.51 1.80 -15.19
CA LYS A 198 16.43 2.17 -16.62
C LYS A 198 17.03 1.10 -17.53
N PHE A 199 17.94 0.26 -17.03
CA PHE A 199 18.69 -0.71 -17.85
C PHE A 199 18.35 -2.17 -17.57
N ALA A 200 17.84 -2.51 -16.38
CA ALA A 200 17.60 -3.90 -15.96
C ALA A 200 16.41 -4.57 -16.67
N ALA A 201 15.52 -3.82 -17.33
CA ALA A 201 14.32 -4.38 -17.98
C ALA A 201 14.52 -4.81 -19.45
N GLY A 202 15.73 -4.66 -20.04
CA GLY A 202 15.96 -5.01 -21.45
C GLY A 202 15.10 -4.22 -22.45
N HIS A 203 14.38 -3.19 -22.01
CA HIS A 203 13.61 -2.31 -22.88
C HIS A 203 14.57 -1.28 -23.48
N GLN A 204 14.81 -1.39 -24.79
CA GLN A 204 15.50 -0.36 -25.57
C GLN A 204 14.68 0.93 -25.73
N HIS A 205 13.51 1.01 -25.07
CA HIS A 205 12.67 2.18 -25.00
C HIS A 205 12.41 2.53 -23.53
N GLU A 206 12.82 3.73 -23.15
CA GLU A 206 12.37 4.40 -21.92
C GLU A 206 10.83 4.28 -21.84
N PRO A 207 10.24 4.04 -20.66
CA PRO A 207 8.79 4.10 -20.53
C PRO A 207 8.31 5.48 -20.99
N GLU A 208 7.30 5.51 -21.87
CA GLU A 208 6.79 6.78 -22.43
C GLU A 208 6.27 7.73 -21.34
N LEU A 209 5.88 7.17 -20.17
CA LEU A 209 5.39 7.90 -19.02
C LEU A 209 6.20 7.58 -17.75
N PRO A 210 6.41 8.56 -16.84
CA PRO A 210 7.07 8.32 -15.56
C PRO A 210 6.29 7.32 -14.70
N LEU A 211 6.99 6.55 -13.85
CA LEU A 211 6.37 5.74 -12.82
C LEU A 211 5.51 6.62 -11.90
N LEU A 212 4.26 6.24 -11.64
CA LEU A 212 3.43 6.90 -10.64
C LEU A 212 3.54 6.13 -9.32
N ASN A 213 4.09 6.76 -8.28
CA ASN A 213 4.21 6.15 -6.96
C ASN A 213 3.28 6.82 -5.95
N TYR A 214 2.25 6.09 -5.52
CA TYR A 214 1.43 6.50 -4.38
C TYR A 214 2.09 6.03 -3.09
N HIS A 215 2.35 6.94 -2.16
CA HIS A 215 3.09 6.62 -0.93
C HIS A 215 2.59 7.39 0.30
N GLY A 216 3.08 7.00 1.47
CA GLY A 216 2.91 7.72 2.74
C GLY A 216 4.27 8.07 3.34
N HIS A 217 4.47 7.76 4.62
CA HIS A 217 5.73 7.78 5.36
C HIS A 217 6.34 9.17 5.63
N LEU A 218 6.37 10.04 4.61
CA LEU A 218 6.96 11.37 4.69
C LEU A 218 6.07 12.38 5.44
N HIS A 219 4.86 11.97 5.84
CA HIS A 219 3.86 12.85 6.43
C HIS A 219 3.70 14.11 5.58
N ARG A 220 4.06 15.28 6.10
CA ARG A 220 3.88 16.57 5.44
C ARG A 220 4.90 16.87 4.35
N ASP A 221 5.99 16.12 4.30
CA ASP A 221 7.04 16.33 3.32
C ASP A 221 6.64 15.75 1.96
N LEU A 222 7.04 16.46 0.92
CA LEU A 222 6.76 16.11 -0.46
C LEU A 222 8.07 15.90 -1.21
N LEU A 223 8.14 14.84 -2.00
CA LEU A 223 9.23 14.63 -2.94
C LEU A 223 8.95 15.36 -4.25
N PRO A 224 9.98 15.96 -4.88
CA PRO A 224 9.82 16.55 -6.19
C PRO A 224 9.52 15.47 -7.24
N HIS A 225 8.62 15.78 -8.17
CA HIS A 225 8.40 14.95 -9.34
C HIS A 225 9.61 15.04 -10.29
N GLY A 226 9.90 13.95 -11.00
CA GLY A 226 10.96 13.88 -12.00
C GLY A 226 10.51 13.17 -13.28
N LEU A 227 11.42 13.08 -14.25
CA LEU A 227 11.16 12.41 -15.53
C LEU A 227 10.94 10.91 -15.39
N SER A 228 11.54 10.28 -14.38
CA SER A 228 11.41 8.84 -14.14
C SER A 228 10.22 8.49 -13.24
N VAL A 229 9.81 9.41 -12.36
CA VAL A 229 8.85 9.12 -11.29
C VAL A 229 8.07 10.35 -10.85
N GLN A 230 6.78 10.17 -10.64
CA GLN A 230 5.86 11.12 -10.04
C GLN A 230 5.39 10.57 -8.69
N TYR A 231 5.72 11.27 -7.61
CA TYR A 231 5.31 10.90 -6.26
C TYR A 231 3.98 11.53 -5.89
N ILE A 232 3.02 10.73 -5.43
CA ILE A 232 1.76 11.19 -4.88
C ILE A 232 1.70 10.74 -3.42
N ASN A 233 1.92 11.68 -2.50
CA ASN A 233 1.79 11.41 -1.07
C ASN A 233 0.29 11.36 -0.70
N VAL A 234 -0.21 10.15 -0.39
CA VAL A 234 -1.59 9.88 0.04
C VAL A 234 -1.73 9.86 1.57
N GLY A 235 -0.66 10.24 2.28
CA GLY A 235 -0.66 10.42 3.73
C GLY A 235 -1.66 11.47 4.17
N TRP A 236 -2.38 11.16 5.25
CA TRP A 236 -3.42 12.07 5.77
C TRP A 236 -2.88 13.46 6.08
N ASP A 237 -1.61 13.57 6.47
CA ASP A 237 -0.97 14.84 6.81
C ASP A 237 -0.78 15.78 5.59
N VAL A 238 -0.92 15.26 4.36
CA VAL A 238 -0.96 16.04 3.11
C VAL A 238 -2.38 16.24 2.62
N THR A 239 -3.15 15.16 2.53
CA THR A 239 -4.43 15.15 1.82
C THR A 239 -5.60 15.56 2.71
N GLN A 240 -5.47 15.40 4.03
CA GLN A 240 -6.52 15.55 5.04
C GLN A 240 -7.80 14.75 4.72
N GLY A 241 -7.68 13.68 3.93
CA GLY A 241 -8.80 12.88 3.46
C GLY A 241 -8.39 11.78 2.49
N LEU A 242 -9.38 11.03 2.02
CA LEU A 242 -9.17 9.97 1.03
C LEU A 242 -8.86 10.57 -0.36
N VAL A 243 -7.92 9.95 -1.07
CA VAL A 243 -7.70 10.18 -2.50
C VAL A 243 -8.50 9.12 -3.28
N CYS A 244 -9.30 9.51 -4.27
CA CYS A 244 -10.05 8.58 -5.11
C CYS A 244 -9.40 8.48 -6.49
N LEU A 245 -9.22 7.26 -6.99
CA LEU A 245 -8.94 6.97 -8.40
C LEU A 245 -10.22 6.65 -9.17
#